data_AF-A0A7Z9K7X0-F1
#
_entry.id   AF-A0A7Z9K7X0-F1
#
_cell.length_a   1.000
_cell.length_b   1.000
_cell.length_c   1.000
_cell.angle_alpha   90.00
_cell.angle_beta   90.00
_cell.angle_gamma   90.00
#
_symmetry.space_group_name_H-M   'P 1'
#
loop_
_entity.id
_entity.type
_entity.pdbx_description
1 polymer ?
#
loop_
_entity_poly.entity_id
_entity_poly.type
_entity_poly.pdbx_seq_one_letter_code
_entity_poly.pdbx_strand_id
1 'polypeptide(L)'
;MTVIPRHAVPLNDWPAADQVMWQYVIAEGDIFEGQGPGANWAPATIDNTRKAYGYWLHWLGINCLLSAPVHHPLDRITPERIRAYIEDMQDNTAPLTRFVYILDLLRFAQVGAPDREWDWFKRIKNRLWARAIPSRDKASLIRNSRELFELGLDLMNEVSGVTCRYNPLQAEIYYRDGLLIAILASRPVRLKNLTAIQIGRHLIRIDNIYWLVFEAGEVKNRRHIEVPIPEILSSYIDDYLSHHRPRLLQGTLSNRLWTSRFGGNLSCNSVRRQVKLHTEEAFGKPITPHLFRDCAATSIAIHDPEHVWITTNILGHNTLATSQKYYDQSRMLEAGRHYQFTIADLHRTLREEARSPYKSA
;
A
#
# COMPACT_ATOMS: atom_id res chain seq x y z
N MET A 1 -6.12 30.90 20.49
CA MET A 1 -7.24 30.43 19.64
C MET A 1 -7.21 28.91 19.68
N THR A 2 -8.31 28.29 20.09
CA THR A 2 -8.44 26.83 20.17
C THR A 2 -8.45 26.28 18.74
N VAL A 3 -7.43 25.50 18.35
CA VAL A 3 -7.35 24.88 17.03
C VAL A 3 -8.44 23.81 16.95
N ILE A 4 -9.52 24.07 16.19
CA ILE A 4 -10.57 23.09 15.97
C ILE A 4 -9.97 21.99 15.06
N PRO A 5 -9.94 20.72 15.50
CA PRO A 5 -9.34 19.66 14.71
C PRO A 5 -10.15 19.42 13.43
N ARG A 6 -9.45 19.55 12.29
CA ARG A 6 -10.01 19.30 10.97
C ARG A 6 -10.49 17.85 10.86
N HIS A 7 -11.76 17.66 10.55
CA HIS A 7 -12.34 16.37 10.21
C HIS A 7 -13.19 16.48 8.95
N ALA A 8 -13.41 15.35 8.26
CA ALA A 8 -14.31 15.33 7.13
C ALA A 8 -15.73 15.16 7.66
N VAL A 9 -16.62 16.12 7.39
CA VAL A 9 -18.04 16.01 7.77
C VAL A 9 -18.61 14.70 7.19
N PRO A 10 -19.27 13.84 7.99
CA PRO A 10 -19.95 12.66 7.48
C PRO A 10 -21.01 13.03 6.44
N LEU A 11 -21.24 12.16 5.44
CA LEU A 11 -22.16 12.45 4.33
C LEU A 11 -23.58 12.81 4.83
N ASN A 12 -24.05 12.11 5.86
CA ASN A 12 -25.38 12.33 6.45
C ASN A 12 -25.53 13.69 7.12
N ASP A 13 -24.41 14.33 7.48
CA ASP A 13 -24.38 15.65 8.13
C ASP A 13 -24.10 16.78 7.14
N TRP A 14 -24.02 16.48 5.83
CA TRP A 14 -23.89 17.51 4.80
C TRP A 14 -25.21 18.28 4.65
N PRO A 15 -25.20 19.54 4.20
CA PRO A 15 -26.44 20.22 3.84
C PRO A 15 -27.22 19.41 2.78
N ALA A 16 -28.56 19.46 2.82
CA ALA A 16 -29.40 18.62 1.97
C ALA A 16 -29.10 18.77 0.47
N ALA A 17 -28.90 20.00 -0.01
CA ALA A 17 -28.54 20.26 -1.41
C ALA A 17 -27.20 19.64 -1.81
N ASP A 18 -26.24 19.61 -0.88
CA ASP A 18 -24.93 19.00 -1.07
C ASP A 18 -25.02 17.46 -1.12
N GLN A 19 -25.90 16.86 -0.31
CA GLN A 19 -26.18 15.41 -0.36
C GLN A 19 -26.82 15.00 -1.69
N VAL A 20 -27.82 15.75 -2.15
CA VAL A 20 -28.50 15.50 -3.44
C VAL A 20 -27.52 15.59 -4.60
N MET A 21 -26.68 16.64 -4.64
CA MET A 21 -25.64 16.80 -5.65
C MET A 21 -24.63 15.65 -5.61
N TRP A 22 -24.20 15.22 -4.42
CA TRP A 22 -23.31 14.09 -4.27
C TRP A 22 -23.92 12.81 -4.84
N GLN A 23 -25.16 12.49 -4.46
CA GLN A 23 -25.89 11.31 -4.94
C GLN A 23 -26.05 11.32 -6.46
N TYR A 24 -26.38 12.47 -7.05
CA TYR A 24 -26.44 12.63 -8.50
C TYR A 24 -25.08 12.32 -9.18
N VAL A 25 -23.98 12.84 -8.62
CA VAL A 25 -22.64 12.62 -9.18
C VAL A 25 -22.25 11.15 -9.18
N ILE A 26 -22.58 10.41 -8.11
CA ILE A 26 -22.20 9.00 -7.96
C ILE A 26 -23.30 8.02 -8.38
N ALA A 27 -24.40 8.51 -8.97
CA ALA A 27 -25.54 7.68 -9.33
C ALA A 27 -25.10 6.55 -10.29
N GLU A 28 -25.26 5.32 -9.84
CA GLU A 28 -25.16 4.14 -10.69
C GLU A 28 -26.44 4.06 -11.53
N GLY A 29 -26.30 3.74 -12.80
CA GLY A 29 -27.43 3.57 -13.71
C GLY A 29 -27.01 2.79 -14.95
N ASP A 30 -27.98 2.41 -15.77
CA ASP A 30 -27.76 1.66 -16.99
C ASP A 30 -27.90 2.54 -18.25
N ILE A 31 -27.90 1.92 -19.43
CA ILE A 31 -28.03 2.62 -20.71
C ILE A 31 -29.38 3.34 -20.88
N PHE A 32 -30.37 3.05 -20.04
CA PHE A 32 -31.72 3.62 -20.11
C PHE A 32 -31.97 4.68 -19.04
N GLU A 33 -31.43 4.49 -17.84
CA GLU A 33 -31.57 5.43 -16.71
C GLU A 33 -30.50 6.53 -16.69
N GLY A 34 -29.40 6.33 -17.43
CA GLY A 34 -28.26 7.23 -17.45
C GLY A 34 -27.37 7.07 -16.22
N GLN A 35 -26.10 7.44 -16.34
CA GLN A 35 -25.13 7.35 -15.25
C GLN A 35 -24.73 8.74 -14.75
N GLY A 36 -24.52 8.87 -13.44
CA GLY A 36 -23.91 10.05 -12.87
C GLY A 36 -22.52 10.28 -13.46
N PRO A 37 -22.06 11.55 -13.57
CA PRO A 37 -20.77 11.87 -14.18
C PRO A 37 -19.56 11.29 -13.44
N GLY A 38 -19.73 10.84 -12.19
CA GLY A 38 -18.74 10.14 -11.39
C GLY A 38 -18.94 8.61 -11.31
N ALA A 39 -19.91 8.02 -12.00
CA ALA A 39 -20.24 6.59 -11.88
C ALA A 39 -19.05 5.65 -12.19
N ASN A 40 -18.18 6.04 -13.11
CA ASN A 40 -17.01 5.26 -13.51
C ASN A 40 -15.78 5.46 -12.61
N TRP A 41 -15.91 6.25 -11.53
CA TRP A 41 -14.81 6.43 -10.58
C TRP A 41 -14.53 5.14 -9.80
N ALA A 42 -13.25 4.83 -9.62
CA ALA A 42 -12.86 3.76 -8.73
C ALA A 42 -13.38 4.03 -7.29
N PRO A 43 -13.71 3.00 -6.49
CA PRO A 43 -14.22 3.19 -5.12
C PRO A 43 -13.33 4.08 -4.23
N ALA A 44 -12.00 3.99 -4.41
CA ALA A 44 -11.05 4.83 -3.69
C ALA A 44 -11.12 6.31 -4.11
N THR A 45 -11.41 6.59 -5.38
CA THR A 45 -11.63 7.95 -5.89
C THR A 45 -12.90 8.53 -5.28
N ILE A 46 -13.99 7.76 -5.25
CA ILE A 46 -15.25 8.16 -4.61
C ILE A 46 -15.02 8.53 -3.14
N ASP A 47 -14.37 7.66 -2.35
CA ASP A 47 -14.13 7.92 -0.92
C ASP A 47 -13.18 9.13 -0.69
N ASN A 48 -12.13 9.27 -1.49
CA ASN A 48 -11.21 10.41 -1.37
C ASN A 48 -11.91 11.73 -1.72
N THR A 49 -12.67 11.76 -2.81
CA THR A 49 -13.42 12.93 -3.25
C THR A 49 -14.50 13.31 -2.23
N ARG A 50 -15.21 12.33 -1.65
CA ARG A 50 -16.15 12.54 -0.55
C ARG A 50 -15.47 13.19 0.65
N LYS A 51 -14.33 12.65 1.09
CA LYS A 51 -13.57 13.18 2.23
C LYS A 51 -13.06 14.59 1.96
N ALA A 52 -12.52 14.85 0.77
CA ALA A 52 -12.06 16.17 0.37
C ALA A 52 -13.20 17.20 0.43
N TYR A 53 -14.38 16.85 -0.08
CA TYR A 53 -15.57 17.71 0.03
C TYR A 53 -16.04 17.88 1.47
N GLY A 54 -16.05 16.81 2.27
CA GLY A 54 -16.38 16.88 3.69
C GLY A 54 -15.42 17.79 4.49
N TYR A 55 -14.13 17.80 4.18
CA TYR A 55 -13.19 18.74 4.79
C TYR A 55 -13.44 20.20 4.37
N TRP A 56 -13.89 20.39 3.13
CA TRP A 56 -14.27 21.70 2.61
C TRP A 56 -15.54 22.22 3.31
N LEU A 57 -16.55 21.38 3.48
CA LEU A 57 -17.75 21.72 4.24
C LEU A 57 -17.45 22.04 5.71
N HIS A 58 -16.56 21.27 6.34
CA HIS A 58 -16.10 21.59 7.70
C HIS A 58 -15.50 22.99 7.77
N TRP A 59 -14.59 23.32 6.84
CA TRP A 59 -13.95 24.64 6.77
C TRP A 59 -14.97 25.75 6.52
N LEU A 60 -15.95 25.55 5.63
CA LEU A 60 -17.03 26.50 5.43
C LEU A 60 -17.87 26.69 6.71
N GLY A 61 -18.11 25.61 7.46
CA GLY A 61 -18.89 25.64 8.70
C GLY A 61 -18.21 26.46 9.81
N ILE A 62 -16.92 26.19 10.07
CA ILE A 62 -16.16 26.93 11.11
C ILE A 62 -15.97 28.41 10.76
N ASN A 63 -16.03 28.76 9.47
CA ASN A 63 -15.94 30.15 9.00
C ASN A 63 -17.32 30.80 8.77
N CYS A 64 -18.42 30.14 9.18
CA CYS A 64 -19.80 30.63 9.00
C CYS A 64 -20.19 30.92 7.54
N LEU A 65 -19.57 30.22 6.58
CA LEU A 65 -19.79 30.37 5.13
C LEU A 65 -20.82 29.38 4.56
N LEU A 66 -21.32 28.45 5.37
CA LEU A 66 -22.37 27.50 4.96
C LEU A 66 -23.78 28.12 4.93
N SER A 67 -24.05 29.07 5.82
CA SER A 67 -25.39 29.63 6.07
C SER A 67 -25.85 30.62 5.00
N ALA A 68 -24.95 31.09 4.13
CA ALA A 68 -25.31 31.99 3.04
C ALA A 68 -26.13 31.23 1.98
N PRO A 69 -27.27 31.79 1.51
CA PRO A 69 -28.03 31.18 0.43
C PRO A 69 -27.18 31.10 -0.83
N VAL A 70 -27.22 29.96 -1.50
CA VAL A 70 -26.53 29.70 -2.77
C VAL A 70 -27.51 29.08 -3.75
N HIS A 71 -27.35 29.38 -5.04
CA HIS A 71 -28.17 28.77 -6.09
C HIS A 71 -27.74 27.33 -6.35
N HIS A 72 -26.44 27.05 -6.20
CA HIS A 72 -25.85 25.72 -6.34
C HIS A 72 -24.77 25.51 -5.26
N PRO A 73 -24.62 24.31 -4.67
CA PRO A 73 -23.62 24.07 -3.62
C PRO A 73 -22.18 24.47 -4.00
N LEU A 74 -21.81 24.26 -5.27
CA LEU A 74 -20.48 24.63 -5.79
C LEU A 74 -20.28 26.13 -6.02
N ASP A 75 -21.30 26.99 -5.86
CA ASP A 75 -21.13 28.46 -5.79
C ASP A 75 -20.20 28.86 -4.65
N ARG A 76 -20.09 28.00 -3.63
CA ARG A 76 -19.21 28.26 -2.51
C ARG A 76 -17.73 28.21 -2.90
N ILE A 77 -17.39 27.58 -4.03
CA ILE A 77 -16.02 27.46 -4.53
C ILE A 77 -15.68 28.70 -5.35
N THR A 78 -15.06 29.69 -4.70
CA THR A 78 -14.54 30.91 -5.34
C THR A 78 -13.02 30.98 -5.20
N PRO A 79 -12.31 31.76 -6.05
CA PRO A 79 -10.87 31.97 -5.92
C PRO A 79 -10.45 32.46 -4.53
N GLU A 80 -11.24 33.35 -3.93
CA GLU A 80 -10.99 33.96 -2.61
C GLU A 80 -11.11 32.91 -1.51
N ARG A 81 -12.19 32.11 -1.52
CA ARG A 81 -12.41 31.10 -0.50
C ARG A 81 -11.43 29.92 -0.63
N ILE A 82 -11.08 29.53 -1.86
CA ILE A 82 -10.04 28.51 -2.09
C ILE A 82 -8.68 29.00 -1.60
N ARG A 83 -8.34 30.28 -1.80
CA ARG A 83 -7.11 30.87 -1.25
C ARG A 83 -7.10 30.77 0.28
N ALA A 84 -8.14 31.28 0.94
CA ALA A 84 -8.26 31.26 2.39
C ALA A 84 -8.24 29.82 2.95
N TYR A 85 -8.88 28.88 2.26
CA TYR A 85 -8.87 27.47 2.64
C TYR A 85 -7.48 26.83 2.55
N ILE A 86 -6.69 27.18 1.52
CA ILE A 86 -5.30 26.71 1.35
C ILE A 86 -4.38 27.31 2.42
N GLU A 87 -4.57 28.59 2.75
CA GLU A 87 -3.82 29.30 3.79
C GLU A 87 -4.10 28.69 5.18
N ASP A 88 -5.36 28.46 5.52
CA ASP A 88 -5.76 27.83 6.80
C ASP A 88 -5.18 26.42 6.99
N MET A 89 -5.05 25.63 5.91
CA MET A 89 -4.46 24.30 5.99
C MET A 89 -2.92 24.27 5.96
N GLN A 90 -2.27 25.40 5.67
CA GLN A 90 -0.82 25.45 5.41
C GLN A 90 0.02 24.96 6.58
N ASP A 91 -0.34 25.36 7.79
CA ASP A 91 0.46 25.09 8.99
C ASP A 91 0.25 23.68 9.54
N ASN A 92 -0.86 23.04 9.18
CA ASN A 92 -1.30 21.77 9.76
C ASN A 92 -1.25 20.58 8.80
N THR A 93 -0.86 20.79 7.54
CA THR A 93 -0.84 19.71 6.54
C THR A 93 0.40 19.73 5.64
N ALA A 94 0.91 18.54 5.33
CA ALA A 94 2.04 18.39 4.41
C ALA A 94 1.71 18.94 3.00
N PRO A 95 2.69 19.48 2.26
CA PRO A 95 2.47 20.07 0.93
C PRO A 95 1.71 19.15 -0.04
N LEU A 96 2.08 17.86 -0.09
CA LEU A 96 1.41 16.88 -0.96
C LEU A 96 -0.05 16.62 -0.54
N THR A 97 -0.35 16.63 0.77
CA THR A 97 -1.71 16.47 1.28
C THR A 97 -2.60 17.62 0.82
N ARG A 98 -2.10 18.87 0.87
CA ARG A 98 -2.81 20.05 0.37
C ARG A 98 -3.13 19.92 -1.11
N PHE A 99 -2.14 19.53 -1.91
CA PHE A 99 -2.34 19.26 -3.33
C PHE A 99 -3.45 18.21 -3.57
N VAL A 100 -3.41 17.07 -2.87
CA VAL A 100 -4.40 15.99 -3.05
C VAL A 100 -5.81 16.46 -2.69
N TYR A 101 -5.99 17.16 -1.56
CA TYR A 101 -7.29 17.69 -1.18
C TYR A 101 -7.86 18.67 -2.20
N ILE A 102 -7.01 19.56 -2.74
CA ILE A 102 -7.41 20.51 -3.78
C ILE A 102 -7.68 19.80 -5.12
N LEU A 103 -6.91 18.78 -5.48
CA LEU A 103 -7.16 17.94 -6.65
C LEU A 103 -8.52 17.24 -6.56
N ASP A 104 -8.82 16.62 -5.42
CA ASP A 104 -10.04 15.84 -5.23
C ASP A 104 -11.28 16.76 -5.13
N LEU A 105 -11.14 17.94 -4.51
CA LEU A 105 -12.18 18.98 -4.52
C LEU A 105 -12.44 19.52 -5.94
N LEU A 106 -11.38 19.80 -6.71
CA LEU A 106 -11.51 20.19 -8.12
C LEU A 106 -12.17 19.08 -8.95
N ARG A 107 -11.79 17.81 -8.74
CA ARG A 107 -12.42 16.67 -9.43
C ARG A 107 -13.92 16.67 -9.21
N PHE A 108 -14.36 16.88 -7.97
CA PHE A 108 -15.79 16.99 -7.66
C PHE A 108 -16.46 18.18 -8.35
N ALA A 109 -15.81 19.34 -8.29
CA ALA A 109 -16.33 20.57 -8.88
C ALA A 109 -16.55 20.45 -10.40
N GLN A 110 -15.61 19.81 -11.10
CA GLN A 110 -15.67 19.62 -12.55
C GLN A 110 -16.82 18.70 -13.00
N VAL A 111 -17.21 17.71 -12.18
CA VAL A 111 -18.34 16.83 -12.51
C VAL A 111 -19.67 17.34 -11.99
N GLY A 112 -19.68 18.03 -10.85
CA GLY A 112 -20.90 18.57 -10.25
C GLY A 112 -21.38 19.87 -10.89
N ALA A 113 -20.51 20.58 -11.62
CA ALA A 113 -20.88 21.75 -12.42
C ALA A 113 -19.96 21.85 -13.66
N PRO A 114 -20.18 20.99 -14.68
CA PRO A 114 -19.32 20.91 -15.85
C PRO A 114 -19.30 22.19 -16.70
N ASP A 115 -20.40 22.96 -16.68
CA ASP A 115 -20.56 24.18 -17.47
C ASP A 115 -19.82 25.39 -16.89
N ARG A 116 -19.16 25.24 -15.73
CA ARG A 116 -18.40 26.33 -15.09
C ARG A 116 -16.94 26.36 -15.51
N GLU A 117 -16.37 27.55 -15.54
CA GLU A 117 -14.94 27.73 -15.80
C GLU A 117 -14.10 27.34 -14.56
N TRP A 118 -13.41 26.22 -14.66
CA TRP A 118 -12.53 25.69 -13.60
C TRP A 118 -11.03 25.89 -13.88
N ASP A 119 -10.66 26.62 -14.93
CA ASP A 119 -9.26 26.75 -15.35
C ASP A 119 -8.41 27.50 -14.33
N TRP A 120 -8.98 28.48 -13.63
CA TRP A 120 -8.33 29.13 -12.51
C TRP A 120 -8.01 28.15 -11.37
N PHE A 121 -8.91 27.20 -11.10
CA PHE A 121 -8.74 26.23 -10.03
C PHE A 121 -7.73 25.14 -10.42
N LYS A 122 -7.73 24.71 -11.69
CA LYS A 122 -6.67 23.86 -12.27
C LYS A 122 -5.29 24.52 -12.13
N ARG A 123 -5.16 25.83 -12.41
CA ARG A 123 -3.90 26.57 -12.25
C ARG A 123 -3.42 26.57 -10.79
N ILE A 124 -4.31 26.77 -9.82
CA ILE A 124 -3.97 26.68 -8.38
C ILE A 124 -3.45 25.28 -8.04
N LYS A 125 -4.18 24.23 -8.42
CA LYS A 125 -3.76 22.84 -8.22
C LYS A 125 -2.37 22.57 -8.80
N ASN A 126 -2.10 23.03 -10.03
CA ASN A 126 -0.80 22.83 -10.69
C ASN A 126 0.35 23.54 -9.94
N ARG A 127 0.11 24.74 -9.41
CA ARG A 127 1.10 25.46 -8.59
C ARG A 127 1.37 24.76 -7.25
N LEU A 128 0.33 24.19 -6.62
CA LEU A 128 0.50 23.37 -5.41
C LEU A 128 1.34 22.12 -5.68
N TRP A 129 1.08 21.43 -6.80
CA TRP A 129 1.89 20.29 -7.24
C TRP A 129 3.36 20.66 -7.42
N ALA A 130 3.64 21.74 -8.16
CA ALA A 130 5.01 22.18 -8.43
C ALA A 130 5.79 22.55 -7.15
N ARG A 131 5.10 22.94 -6.08
CA ARG A 131 5.70 23.30 -4.78
C ARG A 131 5.67 22.14 -3.77
N ALA A 132 5.07 21.01 -4.10
CA ALA A 132 4.96 19.88 -3.21
C ALA A 132 6.30 19.14 -3.10
N ILE A 133 7.15 19.58 -2.18
CA ILE A 133 8.37 18.85 -1.83
C ILE A 133 7.97 17.69 -0.90
N PRO A 134 8.48 16.46 -1.15
CA PRO A 134 8.30 15.34 -0.23
C PRO A 134 8.78 15.73 1.18
N SER A 135 7.86 15.80 2.14
CA SER A 135 8.15 16.28 3.49
C SER A 135 8.81 15.22 4.40
N ARG A 136 9.18 14.06 3.85
CA ARG A 136 9.73 12.93 4.61
C ARG A 136 11.06 12.51 3.99
N ASP A 137 12.08 12.42 4.84
CA ASP A 137 13.36 11.81 4.47
C ASP A 137 13.18 10.29 4.34
N LYS A 138 12.84 9.88 3.14
CA LYS A 138 12.66 8.48 2.77
C LYS A 138 14.01 7.78 2.55
N ALA A 139 15.03 8.52 2.12
CA ALA A 139 16.32 7.97 1.73
C ALA A 139 17.07 7.39 2.93
N SER A 140 17.05 8.07 4.08
CA SER A 140 17.70 7.57 5.31
C SER A 140 17.03 6.36 5.96
N LEU A 141 15.88 5.92 5.41
CA LEU A 141 15.14 4.73 5.83
C LEU A 141 15.33 3.55 4.86
N ILE A 142 15.95 3.77 3.69
CA ILE A 142 16.22 2.69 2.74
C ILE A 142 17.23 1.73 3.37
N ARG A 143 16.90 0.44 3.30
CA ARG A 143 17.75 -0.67 3.73
C ARG A 143 17.98 -1.63 2.59
N ASN A 144 19.00 -2.46 2.71
CA ASN A 144 19.21 -3.51 1.74
C ASN A 144 18.09 -4.56 1.89
N SER A 145 17.46 -4.98 0.79
CA SER A 145 16.47 -6.06 0.82
C SER A 145 17.00 -7.36 1.42
N ARG A 146 18.32 -7.61 1.36
CA ARG A 146 18.93 -8.77 2.01
C ARG A 146 18.78 -8.71 3.53
N GLU A 147 19.15 -7.59 4.15
CA GLU A 147 19.02 -7.40 5.61
C GLU A 147 17.55 -7.58 6.06
N LEU A 148 16.61 -7.09 5.25
CA LEU A 148 15.18 -7.28 5.48
C LEU A 148 14.76 -8.74 5.34
N PHE A 149 15.33 -9.48 4.41
CA PHE A 149 15.05 -10.90 4.21
C PHE A 149 15.61 -11.74 5.35
N GLU A 150 16.85 -11.48 5.75
CA GLU A 150 17.54 -12.13 6.89
C GLU A 150 16.78 -11.90 8.18
N LEU A 151 16.35 -10.67 8.48
CA LEU A 151 15.48 -10.40 9.63
C LEU A 151 14.24 -11.31 9.62
N GLY A 152 13.60 -11.47 8.46
CA GLY A 152 12.45 -12.36 8.34
C GLY A 152 12.77 -13.82 8.68
N LEU A 153 13.94 -14.32 8.25
CA LEU A 153 14.39 -15.67 8.57
C LEU A 153 14.76 -15.82 10.04
N ASP A 154 15.46 -14.85 10.63
CA ASP A 154 15.88 -14.87 12.02
C ASP A 154 14.67 -14.94 12.96
N LEU A 155 13.65 -14.11 12.71
CA LEU A 155 12.38 -14.14 13.44
C LEU A 155 11.68 -15.50 13.39
N MET A 156 11.76 -16.22 12.28
CA MET A 156 11.18 -17.56 12.14
C MET A 156 12.03 -18.64 12.83
N ASN A 157 13.36 -18.53 12.76
CA ASN A 157 14.28 -19.50 13.34
C ASN A 157 14.38 -19.40 14.87
N GLU A 158 14.22 -18.20 15.42
CA GLU A 158 14.32 -17.94 16.86
C GLU A 158 13.01 -18.16 17.62
N VAL A 159 11.96 -18.62 16.94
CA VAL A 159 10.60 -18.78 17.48
C VAL A 159 10.55 -19.61 18.77
N SER A 160 11.44 -20.59 18.92
CA SER A 160 11.51 -21.48 20.10
C SER A 160 11.87 -20.73 21.39
N GLY A 161 12.60 -19.61 21.28
CA GLY A 161 12.94 -18.74 22.42
C GLY A 161 11.85 -17.72 22.76
N VAL A 162 10.83 -17.57 21.91
CA VAL A 162 9.82 -16.52 22.05
C VAL A 162 8.71 -16.97 22.99
N THR A 163 8.67 -16.36 24.17
CA THR A 163 7.58 -16.57 25.14
C THR A 163 7.02 -15.23 25.61
N CYS A 164 5.71 -15.19 25.89
CA CYS A 164 5.08 -14.01 26.48
C CYS A 164 4.03 -14.46 27.49
N ARG A 165 4.18 -14.00 28.74
CA ARG A 165 3.27 -14.33 29.85
C ARG A 165 1.80 -14.01 29.53
N TYR A 166 1.55 -12.92 28.80
CA TYR A 166 0.21 -12.43 28.51
C TYR A 166 -0.29 -12.79 27.11
N ASN A 167 0.54 -13.48 26.31
CA ASN A 167 0.19 -13.87 24.96
C ASN A 167 0.76 -15.26 24.63
N PRO A 168 -0.02 -16.34 24.85
CA PRO A 168 0.44 -17.71 24.59
C PRO A 168 0.67 -17.99 23.11
N LEU A 169 0.19 -17.12 22.21
CA LEU A 169 0.39 -17.21 20.76
C LEU A 169 1.54 -16.32 20.24
N GLN A 170 2.43 -15.86 21.13
CA GLN A 170 3.48 -14.92 20.75
C GLN A 170 4.47 -15.53 19.75
N ALA A 171 4.82 -16.80 19.93
CA ALA A 171 5.69 -17.55 19.03
C ALA A 171 5.12 -17.58 17.60
N GLU A 172 3.84 -17.93 17.46
CA GLU A 172 3.17 -18.02 16.15
C GLU A 172 3.02 -16.66 15.48
N ILE A 173 2.85 -15.59 16.27
CA ILE A 173 2.85 -14.22 15.78
C ILE A 173 4.25 -13.84 15.26
N TYR A 174 5.30 -14.17 16.01
CA TYR A 174 6.69 -13.93 15.60
C TYR A 174 7.01 -14.62 14.28
N TYR A 175 6.67 -15.90 14.18
CA TYR A 175 6.86 -16.69 12.97
C TYR A 175 6.11 -16.08 11.78
N ARG A 176 4.82 -15.78 11.96
CA ARG A 176 4.00 -15.15 10.93
C ARG A 176 4.61 -13.83 10.45
N ASP A 177 5.06 -12.99 11.38
CA ASP A 177 5.59 -11.67 11.06
C ASP A 177 6.96 -11.77 10.36
N GLY A 178 7.80 -12.72 10.76
CA GLY A 178 9.05 -13.06 10.06
C GLY A 178 8.81 -13.51 8.63
N LEU A 179 7.88 -14.45 8.42
CA LEU A 179 7.49 -14.92 7.08
C LEU A 179 6.95 -13.76 6.22
N LEU A 180 6.14 -12.88 6.82
CA LEU A 180 5.60 -11.72 6.14
C LEU A 180 6.71 -10.76 5.66
N ILE A 181 7.69 -10.50 6.53
CA ILE A 181 8.85 -9.64 6.23
C ILE A 181 9.71 -10.26 5.13
N ALA A 182 10.02 -11.57 5.21
CA ALA A 182 10.81 -12.27 4.20
C ALA A 182 10.12 -12.30 2.82
N ILE A 183 8.80 -12.51 2.79
CA ILE A 183 8.02 -12.42 1.55
C ILE A 183 8.05 -10.98 1.02
N LEU A 184 7.87 -9.95 1.86
CA LEU A 184 7.92 -8.55 1.40
C LEU A 184 9.31 -8.15 0.87
N ALA A 185 10.39 -8.64 1.48
CA ALA A 185 11.76 -8.34 1.09
C ALA A 185 12.11 -8.94 -0.28
N SER A 186 11.65 -10.16 -0.53
CA SER A 186 11.91 -10.89 -1.79
C SER A 186 10.87 -10.60 -2.89
N ARG A 187 9.62 -10.33 -2.50
CA ARG A 187 8.45 -10.07 -3.36
C ARG A 187 7.65 -8.91 -2.78
N PRO A 188 8.04 -7.66 -3.07
CA PRO A 188 7.43 -6.46 -2.48
C PRO A 188 6.05 -6.16 -3.09
N VAL A 189 5.07 -7.07 -2.93
CA VAL A 189 3.68 -6.91 -3.36
C VAL A 189 2.96 -5.82 -2.55
N ARG A 190 1.84 -5.28 -3.05
CA ARG A 190 1.17 -4.13 -2.41
C ARG A 190 0.60 -4.60 -1.09
N LEU A 191 0.63 -3.76 -0.04
CA LEU A 191 0.14 -4.14 1.28
C LEU A 191 -1.30 -4.72 1.22
N LYS A 192 -2.16 -4.14 0.38
CA LYS A 192 -3.50 -4.69 0.11
C LYS A 192 -3.43 -6.12 -0.43
N ASN A 193 -2.66 -6.36 -1.50
CA ASN A 193 -2.46 -7.67 -2.11
C ASN A 193 -1.87 -8.67 -1.12
N LEU A 194 -0.83 -8.27 -0.37
CA LEU A 194 -0.20 -9.09 0.67
C LEU A 194 -1.24 -9.59 1.67
N THR A 195 -2.03 -8.68 2.25
CA THR A 195 -3.08 -9.05 3.22
C THR A 195 -4.25 -9.81 2.60
N ALA A 196 -4.42 -9.73 1.28
CA ALA A 196 -5.48 -10.42 0.55
C ALA A 196 -5.11 -11.85 0.13
N ILE A 197 -3.87 -12.30 0.32
CA ILE A 197 -3.43 -13.63 -0.11
C ILE A 197 -4.35 -14.71 0.47
N GLN A 198 -4.85 -15.56 -0.42
CA GLN A 198 -5.66 -16.74 -0.11
C GLN A 198 -4.88 -17.97 -0.55
N ILE A 199 -4.80 -18.96 0.33
CA ILE A 199 -4.16 -20.25 0.06
C ILE A 199 -5.00 -20.97 -1.01
N GLY A 200 -4.33 -21.53 -2.03
CA GLY A 200 -4.97 -22.21 -3.16
C GLY A 200 -5.51 -21.28 -4.26
N ARG A 201 -5.47 -19.96 -4.07
CA ARG A 201 -5.85 -18.96 -5.09
C ARG A 201 -4.70 -18.02 -5.42
N HIS A 202 -4.18 -17.34 -4.40
CA HIS A 202 -3.07 -16.40 -4.56
C HIS A 202 -1.73 -17.00 -4.18
N LEU A 203 -1.72 -17.98 -3.27
CA LEU A 203 -0.55 -18.76 -2.92
C LEU A 203 -0.78 -20.19 -3.42
N ILE A 204 -0.06 -20.57 -4.47
CA ILE A 204 -0.20 -21.86 -5.15
C ILE A 204 1.14 -22.61 -5.05
N ARG A 205 1.10 -23.89 -4.70
CA ARG A 205 2.29 -24.74 -4.74
C ARG A 205 2.38 -25.41 -6.11
N ILE A 206 3.49 -25.19 -6.80
CA ILE A 206 3.83 -25.87 -8.06
C ILE A 206 5.16 -26.58 -7.80
N ASP A 207 5.14 -27.91 -7.87
CA ASP A 207 6.23 -28.77 -7.41
C ASP A 207 6.64 -28.45 -5.94
N ASN A 208 7.89 -28.06 -5.73
CA ASN A 208 8.44 -27.70 -4.42
C ASN A 208 8.49 -26.19 -4.15
N ILE A 209 7.92 -25.36 -5.03
CA ILE A 209 8.00 -23.90 -4.95
C ILE A 209 6.60 -23.30 -4.85
N TYR A 210 6.45 -22.37 -3.91
CA TYR A 210 5.24 -21.55 -3.83
C TYR A 210 5.29 -20.38 -4.81
N TRP A 211 4.17 -20.09 -5.43
CA TRP A 211 3.97 -18.99 -6.36
C TRP A 211 2.94 -18.01 -5.81
N LEU A 212 3.20 -16.72 -6.06
CA LEU A 212 2.23 -15.65 -5.86
C LEU A 212 1.54 -15.35 -7.19
N VAL A 213 0.22 -15.53 -7.21
CA VAL A 213 -0.64 -15.29 -8.38
C VAL A 213 -1.71 -14.26 -8.02
N PHE A 214 -1.86 -13.21 -8.84
CA PHE A 214 -2.92 -12.21 -8.70
C PHE A 214 -3.46 -11.84 -10.07
N GLU A 215 -4.79 -11.89 -10.21
CA GLU A 215 -5.47 -11.50 -11.43
C GLU A 215 -5.39 -9.99 -11.66
N ALA A 216 -5.51 -9.57 -12.91
CA ALA A 216 -5.43 -8.15 -13.28
C ALA A 216 -6.40 -7.29 -12.45
N GLY A 217 -7.64 -7.73 -12.25
CA GLY A 217 -8.65 -7.02 -11.45
C GLY A 217 -8.29 -6.81 -9.97
N GLU A 218 -7.35 -7.60 -9.43
CA GLU A 218 -6.97 -7.60 -8.02
C GLU A 218 -5.79 -6.66 -7.72
N VAL A 219 -5.15 -6.13 -8.76
CA VAL A 219 -3.96 -5.29 -8.63
C VAL A 219 -4.27 -3.86 -9.04
N LYS A 220 -3.79 -2.87 -8.26
CA LYS A 220 -4.05 -1.43 -8.47
C LYS A 220 -3.81 -0.94 -9.90
N ASN A 221 -2.81 -1.48 -10.59
CA ASN A 221 -2.44 -1.08 -11.96
C ASN A 221 -3.08 -1.96 -13.05
N ARG A 222 -4.00 -2.86 -12.68
CA ARG A 222 -4.66 -3.82 -13.56
C ARG A 222 -3.72 -4.75 -14.31
N ARG A 223 -2.62 -5.16 -13.66
CA ARG A 223 -1.60 -6.03 -14.24
C ARG A 223 -1.51 -7.33 -13.46
N HIS A 224 -1.61 -8.45 -14.17
CA HIS A 224 -1.44 -9.80 -13.63
C HIS A 224 -0.06 -9.95 -12.98
N ILE A 225 0.00 -10.57 -11.81
CA ILE A 225 1.25 -10.91 -11.11
C ILE A 225 1.31 -12.42 -11.01
N GLU A 226 2.39 -13.01 -11.52
CA GLU A 226 2.70 -14.43 -11.36
C GLU A 226 4.21 -14.54 -11.16
N VAL A 227 4.63 -14.81 -9.93
CA VAL A 227 6.04 -14.84 -9.55
C VAL A 227 6.30 -15.96 -8.54
N PRO A 228 7.41 -16.70 -8.66
CA PRO A 228 7.79 -17.66 -7.64
C PRO A 228 8.20 -16.93 -6.36
N ILE A 229 7.98 -17.54 -5.21
CA ILE A 229 8.61 -17.18 -3.94
C ILE A 229 10.00 -17.85 -3.90
N PRO A 230 11.03 -17.26 -3.26
CA PRO A 230 12.31 -17.95 -3.06
C PRO A 230 12.11 -19.36 -2.51
N GLU A 231 12.74 -20.36 -3.12
CA GLU A 231 12.60 -21.77 -2.74
C GLU A 231 12.91 -22.03 -1.26
N ILE A 232 13.89 -21.30 -0.70
CA ILE A 232 14.23 -21.37 0.72
C ILE A 232 13.02 -21.10 1.64
N LEU A 233 12.05 -20.29 1.20
CA LEU A 233 10.85 -20.00 1.98
C LEU A 233 9.78 -21.09 1.87
N SER A 234 9.88 -22.05 0.96
CA SER A 234 8.87 -23.11 0.83
C SER A 234 8.74 -23.93 2.12
N SER A 235 9.87 -24.29 2.76
CA SER A 235 9.85 -25.01 4.04
C SER A 235 9.27 -24.17 5.18
N TYR A 236 9.57 -22.87 5.21
CA TYR A 236 8.98 -21.95 6.19
C TYR A 236 7.48 -21.73 5.98
N ILE A 237 7.03 -21.70 4.72
CA ILE A 237 5.60 -21.63 4.39
C ILE A 237 4.92 -22.92 4.84
N ASP A 238 5.51 -24.09 4.57
CA ASP A 238 4.96 -25.38 5.00
C ASP A 238 4.82 -25.47 6.52
N ASP A 239 5.86 -25.04 7.25
CA ASP A 239 5.84 -25.00 8.72
C ASP A 239 4.81 -23.98 9.26
N TYR A 240 4.72 -22.79 8.65
CA TYR A 240 3.67 -21.82 8.99
C TYR A 240 2.28 -22.42 8.80
N LEU A 241 2.01 -23.06 7.66
CA LEU A 241 0.71 -23.61 7.33
C LEU A 241 0.34 -24.80 8.21
N SER A 242 1.31 -25.62 8.62
CA SER A 242 1.09 -26.88 9.34
C SER A 242 1.07 -26.71 10.86
N HIS A 243 1.87 -25.79 11.42
CA HIS A 243 2.07 -25.70 12.88
C HIS A 243 1.61 -24.36 13.47
N HIS A 244 2.02 -23.24 12.87
CA HIS A 244 1.77 -21.91 13.47
C HIS A 244 0.39 -21.35 13.16
N ARG A 245 -0.01 -21.42 11.89
CA ARG A 245 -1.29 -20.90 11.39
C ARG A 245 -2.51 -21.60 12.02
N PRO A 246 -2.55 -22.94 12.17
CA PRO A 246 -3.69 -23.60 12.82
C PRO A 246 -3.89 -23.12 14.26
N ARG A 247 -2.80 -22.89 15.01
CA ARG A 247 -2.86 -22.33 16.37
C ARG A 247 -3.39 -20.89 16.39
N LEU A 248 -3.01 -20.06 15.42
CA LEU A 248 -3.55 -18.71 15.27
C LEU A 248 -5.05 -18.70 14.92
N LEU A 249 -5.51 -19.64 14.10
CA LEU A 249 -6.91 -19.74 13.67
C LEU A 249 -7.86 -20.10 14.81
N GLN A 250 -7.39 -20.81 15.83
CA GLN A 250 -8.21 -21.20 16.99
C GLN A 250 -9.53 -21.87 16.57
N GLY A 251 -9.47 -22.76 15.57
CA GLY A 251 -10.63 -23.46 15.02
C GLY A 251 -11.47 -22.67 14.00
N THR A 252 -11.13 -21.41 13.72
CA THR A 252 -11.80 -20.60 12.69
C THR A 252 -11.49 -21.13 11.29
N LEU A 253 -12.51 -21.30 10.46
CA LEU A 253 -12.34 -21.62 9.03
C LEU A 253 -12.01 -20.35 8.24
N SER A 254 -10.81 -20.26 7.70
CA SER A 254 -10.39 -19.19 6.80
C SER A 254 -9.36 -19.72 5.81
N ASN A 255 -9.43 -19.25 4.57
CA ASN A 255 -8.41 -19.51 3.54
C ASN A 255 -7.39 -18.37 3.42
N ARG A 256 -7.50 -17.31 4.24
CA ARG A 256 -6.51 -16.23 4.25
C ARG A 256 -5.17 -16.75 4.75
N LEU A 257 -4.09 -16.42 4.06
CA LEU A 257 -2.74 -16.79 4.50
C LEU A 257 -2.48 -16.20 5.89
N TRP A 258 -2.71 -14.90 6.06
CA TRP A 258 -2.37 -14.17 7.28
C TRP A 258 -3.50 -14.14 8.30
N THR A 259 -3.25 -14.75 9.45
CA THR A 259 -4.22 -14.85 10.55
C THR A 259 -3.77 -13.99 11.74
N SER A 260 -4.70 -13.25 12.33
CA SER A 260 -4.47 -12.49 13.57
C SER A 260 -4.42 -13.41 14.79
N ARG A 261 -3.98 -12.87 15.93
CA ARG A 261 -4.00 -13.62 17.21
C ARG A 261 -5.41 -13.93 17.74
N PHE A 262 -6.45 -13.39 17.09
CA PHE A 262 -7.86 -13.55 17.48
C PHE A 262 -8.61 -14.46 16.50
N GLY A 263 -7.92 -15.30 15.71
CA GLY A 263 -8.53 -16.21 14.73
C GLY A 263 -9.01 -15.55 13.43
N GLY A 264 -9.27 -14.24 13.45
CA GLY A 264 -9.71 -13.49 12.27
C GLY A 264 -8.58 -13.08 11.32
N ASN A 265 -8.95 -12.52 10.18
CA ASN A 265 -8.03 -12.04 9.13
C ASN A 265 -7.11 -10.92 9.65
N LEU A 266 -5.83 -10.98 9.26
CA LEU A 266 -4.87 -9.94 9.64
C LEU A 266 -5.06 -8.67 8.79
N SER A 267 -5.34 -7.53 9.44
CA SER A 267 -5.62 -6.27 8.74
C SER A 267 -4.36 -5.61 8.16
N CYS A 268 -4.53 -4.76 7.14
CA CYS A 268 -3.45 -3.89 6.63
C CYS A 268 -2.78 -3.04 7.72
N ASN A 269 -3.55 -2.54 8.69
CA ASN A 269 -3.01 -1.72 9.77
C ASN A 269 -2.18 -2.57 10.74
N SER A 270 -2.64 -3.79 11.03
CA SER A 270 -1.92 -4.75 11.86
C SER A 270 -0.59 -5.14 11.21
N VAL A 271 -0.60 -5.50 9.93
CA VAL A 271 0.64 -5.80 9.18
C VAL A 271 1.59 -4.60 9.19
N ARG A 272 1.09 -3.40 8.88
CA ARG A 272 1.92 -2.19 8.91
C ARG A 272 2.57 -1.97 10.29
N ARG A 273 1.81 -2.20 11.37
CA ARG A 273 2.30 -2.06 12.74
C ARG A 273 3.39 -3.10 13.04
N GLN A 274 3.16 -4.37 12.74
CA GLN A 274 4.14 -5.43 13.04
C GLN A 274 5.43 -5.27 12.24
N VAL A 275 5.34 -4.99 10.94
CA VAL A 275 6.54 -4.73 10.12
C VAL A 275 7.34 -3.55 10.69
N LYS A 276 6.69 -2.48 11.11
CA LYS A 276 7.37 -1.35 11.74
C LYS A 276 8.06 -1.73 13.05
N LEU A 277 7.38 -2.48 13.91
CA LEU A 277 7.93 -2.89 15.21
C LEU A 277 9.21 -3.70 15.03
N HIS A 278 9.15 -4.79 14.25
CA HIS A 278 10.31 -5.65 14.01
C HIS A 278 11.46 -4.94 13.31
N THR A 279 11.17 -4.05 12.35
CA THR A 279 12.24 -3.30 11.66
C THR A 279 12.83 -2.18 12.50
N GLU A 280 12.05 -1.57 13.40
CA GLU A 280 12.54 -0.60 14.37
C GLU A 280 13.43 -1.26 15.41
N GLU A 281 13.03 -2.42 15.93
CA GLU A 281 13.83 -3.22 16.85
C GLU A 281 15.16 -3.66 16.22
N ALA A 282 15.13 -4.16 14.99
CA ALA A 282 16.32 -4.64 14.31
C ALA A 282 17.26 -3.52 13.80
N PHE A 283 16.71 -2.41 13.29
CA PHE A 283 17.49 -1.41 12.55
C PHE A 283 17.47 -0.01 13.16
N GLY A 284 16.87 0.15 14.34
CA GLY A 284 16.69 1.43 15.05
C GLY A 284 15.74 2.42 14.36
N LYS A 285 15.09 2.02 13.24
CA LYS A 285 14.17 2.88 12.49
C LYS A 285 13.01 2.07 11.92
N PRO A 286 11.76 2.56 12.04
CA PRO A 286 10.58 1.84 11.55
C PRO A 286 10.46 1.92 10.03
N ILE A 287 10.51 0.77 9.37
CA ILE A 287 10.32 0.64 7.92
C ILE A 287 8.87 0.28 7.63
N THR A 288 8.23 1.01 6.70
CA THR A 288 6.85 0.71 6.31
C THR A 288 6.82 -0.37 5.22
N PRO A 289 5.76 -1.20 5.12
CA PRO A 289 5.61 -2.16 4.02
C PRO A 289 5.69 -1.55 2.62
N HIS A 290 5.39 -0.26 2.46
CA HIS A 290 5.55 0.40 1.18
C HIS A 290 7.04 0.60 0.84
N LEU A 291 7.87 0.91 1.83
CA LEU A 291 9.28 1.23 1.64
C LEU A 291 10.11 0.00 1.19
N PHE A 292 9.65 -1.22 1.49
CA PHE A 292 10.24 -2.46 0.96
C PHE A 292 10.37 -2.47 -0.57
N ARG A 293 9.45 -1.78 -1.27
CA ARG A 293 9.55 -1.59 -2.72
C ARG A 293 10.77 -0.78 -3.12
N ASP A 294 11.02 0.30 -2.40
CA ASP A 294 12.13 1.19 -2.69
C ASP A 294 13.45 0.55 -2.25
N CYS A 295 13.45 -0.18 -1.14
CA CYS A 295 14.56 -1.04 -0.73
C CYS A 295 14.92 -2.04 -1.84
N ALA A 296 13.94 -2.75 -2.40
CA ALA A 296 14.17 -3.69 -3.49
C ALA A 296 14.72 -3.00 -4.74
N ALA A 297 14.13 -1.86 -5.13
CA ALA A 297 14.60 -1.06 -6.25
C ALA A 297 16.06 -0.61 -6.08
N THR A 298 16.41 -0.09 -4.90
CA THR A 298 17.77 0.37 -4.59
C THR A 298 18.75 -0.81 -4.50
N SER A 299 18.37 -1.94 -3.90
CA SER A 299 19.20 -3.14 -3.85
C SER A 299 19.50 -3.68 -5.25
N ILE A 300 18.52 -3.75 -6.15
CA ILE A 300 18.75 -4.14 -7.55
C ILE A 300 19.69 -3.15 -8.22
N ALA A 301 19.47 -1.85 -8.05
CA ALA A 301 20.33 -0.84 -8.66
C ALA A 301 21.79 -0.90 -8.20
N ILE A 302 22.04 -1.34 -6.97
CA ILE A 302 23.39 -1.46 -6.41
C ILE A 302 24.06 -2.79 -6.80
N HIS A 303 23.34 -3.90 -6.67
CA HIS A 303 23.91 -5.26 -6.76
C HIS A 303 23.68 -5.94 -8.11
N ASP A 304 22.77 -5.40 -8.92
CA ASP A 304 22.43 -5.92 -10.24
C ASP A 304 22.12 -4.76 -11.23
N PRO A 305 23.09 -3.84 -11.45
CA PRO A 305 22.86 -2.64 -12.25
C PRO A 305 22.49 -2.96 -13.72
N GLU A 306 22.98 -4.09 -14.22
CA GLU A 306 22.65 -4.63 -15.55
C GLU A 306 21.20 -5.11 -15.67
N HIS A 307 20.42 -5.13 -14.58
CA HIS A 307 19.01 -5.50 -14.58
C HIS A 307 18.11 -4.44 -13.93
N VAL A 308 18.59 -3.20 -13.79
CA VAL A 308 17.83 -2.06 -13.20
C VAL A 308 16.47 -1.85 -13.86
N TRP A 309 16.35 -2.07 -15.17
CA TRP A 309 15.07 -1.95 -15.91
C TRP A 309 13.98 -2.93 -15.42
N ILE A 310 14.37 -3.98 -14.70
CA ILE A 310 13.49 -5.03 -14.15
C ILE A 310 12.90 -4.61 -12.79
N THR A 311 13.42 -3.56 -12.17
CA THR A 311 12.87 -2.93 -10.95
C THR A 311 11.37 -2.66 -11.11
N THR A 312 10.96 -2.15 -12.27
CA THR A 312 9.56 -1.88 -12.61
C THR A 312 8.74 -3.18 -12.54
N ASN A 313 9.30 -4.32 -12.96
CA ASN A 313 8.64 -5.62 -13.05
C ASN A 313 8.54 -6.35 -11.71
N ILE A 314 9.60 -6.37 -10.88
CA ILE A 314 9.58 -6.91 -9.50
C ILE A 314 8.60 -6.13 -8.61
N LEU A 315 8.38 -4.85 -8.93
CA LEU A 315 7.39 -3.99 -8.28
C LEU A 315 5.95 -4.15 -8.79
N GLY A 316 5.74 -5.05 -9.76
CA GLY A 316 4.43 -5.51 -10.25
C GLY A 316 3.95 -4.85 -11.54
N HIS A 317 4.80 -4.68 -12.56
CA HIS A 317 4.45 -4.06 -13.84
C HIS A 317 4.51 -4.99 -15.07
N ASN A 318 3.87 -6.16 -15.06
CA ASN A 318 3.78 -6.99 -16.27
C ASN A 318 2.84 -6.42 -17.35
N THR A 319 3.20 -6.50 -18.63
CA THR A 319 2.35 -6.22 -19.79
C THR A 319 2.12 -7.48 -20.64
N LEU A 320 0.92 -7.57 -21.22
CA LEU A 320 0.53 -8.54 -22.24
C LEU A 320 -0.01 -7.76 -23.46
N ALA A 321 0.75 -7.75 -24.55
CA ALA A 321 0.23 -7.58 -25.91
C ALA A 321 1.16 -8.37 -26.86
N THR A 322 0.56 -8.88 -27.93
CA THR A 322 0.89 -10.06 -28.74
C THR A 322 2.30 -10.18 -29.36
N SER A 323 2.73 -11.45 -29.50
CA SER A 323 3.79 -12.03 -30.37
C SER A 323 5.28 -11.84 -30.06
N GLN A 324 5.71 -10.93 -29.19
CA GLN A 324 7.11 -10.88 -28.68
C GLN A 324 7.33 -11.75 -27.41
N LYS A 325 6.32 -12.54 -27.05
CA LYS A 325 5.98 -12.97 -25.68
C LYS A 325 6.85 -14.09 -25.09
N TYR A 326 7.49 -14.94 -25.89
CA TYR A 326 8.25 -16.08 -25.35
C TYR A 326 9.69 -15.74 -24.95
N TYR A 327 10.30 -14.74 -25.59
CA TYR A 327 11.70 -14.38 -25.36
C TYR A 327 11.88 -13.50 -24.11
N ASP A 328 10.99 -12.53 -23.91
CA ASP A 328 11.02 -11.64 -22.74
C ASP A 328 10.58 -12.34 -21.45
N GLN A 329 9.67 -13.31 -21.53
CA GLN A 329 9.23 -14.13 -20.39
C GLN A 329 10.40 -14.91 -19.76
N SER A 330 11.30 -15.45 -20.60
CA SER A 330 12.49 -16.17 -20.12
C SER A 330 13.41 -15.24 -19.35
N ARG A 331 13.78 -14.06 -19.90
CA ARG A 331 14.65 -13.08 -19.21
C ARG A 331 14.02 -12.50 -17.94
N MET A 332 12.69 -12.37 -17.89
CA MET A 332 11.97 -11.86 -16.71
C MET A 332 11.87 -12.89 -15.58
N LEU A 333 11.57 -14.16 -15.90
CA LEU A 333 11.64 -15.25 -14.94
C LEU A 333 13.09 -15.48 -14.49
N GLU A 334 14.04 -15.41 -15.41
CA GLU A 334 15.47 -15.47 -15.14
C GLU A 334 15.92 -14.36 -14.20
N ALA A 335 15.50 -13.10 -14.38
CA ALA A 335 15.83 -12.02 -13.47
C ALA A 335 15.10 -12.10 -12.12
N GLY A 336 13.84 -12.55 -12.12
CA GLY A 336 13.11 -12.84 -10.90
C GLY A 336 13.75 -13.97 -10.09
N ARG A 337 14.32 -14.97 -10.78
CA ARG A 337 15.15 -16.05 -10.22
C ARG A 337 16.55 -15.55 -9.86
N HIS A 338 17.14 -14.63 -10.62
CA HIS A 338 18.46 -14.06 -10.36
C HIS A 338 18.41 -13.25 -9.08
N TYR A 339 17.44 -12.35 -8.90
CA TYR A 339 17.27 -11.62 -7.64
C TYR A 339 17.00 -12.54 -6.44
N GLN A 340 16.21 -13.61 -6.65
CA GLN A 340 16.03 -14.65 -5.62
C GLN A 340 17.33 -15.38 -5.31
N PHE A 341 18.10 -15.72 -6.35
CA PHE A 341 19.40 -16.36 -6.24
C PHE A 341 20.36 -15.42 -5.52
N THR A 342 20.49 -14.16 -5.89
CA THR A 342 21.29 -13.16 -5.18
C THR A 342 20.90 -13.09 -3.70
N ILE A 343 19.62 -13.01 -3.36
CA ILE A 343 19.20 -13.00 -1.94
C ILE A 343 19.55 -14.34 -1.23
N ALA A 344 19.31 -15.48 -1.87
CA ALA A 344 19.47 -16.81 -1.26
C ALA A 344 20.92 -17.32 -1.23
N ASP A 345 21.69 -17.04 -2.27
CA ASP A 345 23.10 -17.41 -2.45
C ASP A 345 23.98 -16.62 -1.49
N LEU A 346 23.72 -15.31 -1.33
CA LEU A 346 24.44 -14.50 -0.35
C LEU A 346 24.14 -14.94 1.10
N HIS A 347 22.93 -15.44 1.37
CA HIS A 347 22.63 -16.11 2.64
C HIS A 347 23.41 -17.44 2.81
N ARG A 348 23.60 -18.21 1.72
CA ARG A 348 24.39 -19.45 1.75
C ARG A 348 25.86 -19.15 2.03
N THR A 349 26.48 -18.21 1.31
CA THR A 349 27.88 -17.81 1.46
C THR A 349 28.17 -17.30 2.87
N LEU A 350 27.31 -16.46 3.46
CA LEU A 350 27.51 -15.95 4.81
C LEU A 350 27.37 -17.03 5.90
N ARG A 351 26.51 -18.04 5.71
CA ARG A 351 26.46 -19.19 6.62
C ARG A 351 27.70 -20.08 6.49
N GLU A 352 28.28 -20.17 5.31
CA GLU A 352 29.55 -20.88 5.08
C GLU A 352 30.73 -20.12 5.72
N GLU A 353 30.75 -18.79 5.60
CA GLU A 353 31.73 -17.91 6.27
C GLU A 353 31.57 -17.92 7.80
N ALA A 354 30.34 -17.84 8.33
CA ALA A 354 30.07 -17.93 9.76
C ALA A 354 30.33 -19.32 10.35
N ARG A 355 30.33 -20.37 9.52
CA ARG A 355 30.71 -21.75 9.89
C ARG A 355 32.18 -22.05 9.65
N SER A 356 32.92 -21.19 8.96
CA SER A 356 34.36 -21.34 8.78
C SER A 356 35.05 -20.78 10.02
N PRO A 357 35.54 -21.60 10.97
CA PRO A 357 36.36 -21.07 12.04
C PRO A 357 37.57 -20.43 11.38
N TYR A 358 37.92 -19.21 11.79
CA TYR A 358 39.15 -18.53 11.41
C TYR A 358 40.29 -19.56 11.25
N LYS A 359 40.77 -19.77 10.02
CA LYS A 359 42.13 -20.28 9.84
C LYS A 359 43.03 -19.16 10.33
N SER A 360 43.46 -19.26 11.57
CA SER A 360 44.59 -18.52 12.11
C SER A 360 45.77 -18.67 11.15
N ALA A 361 46.22 -17.55 10.58
CA ALA A 361 47.55 -17.44 10.01
C ALA A 361 48.58 -17.29 11.13
#